data_AF-A0A2K2VM14-F1
#
_entry.id   AF-A0A2K2VM14-F1
#
_cell.length_a   1.000
_cell.length_b   1.000
_cell.length_c   1.000
_cell.angle_alpha   90.00
_cell.angle_beta   90.00
_cell.angle_gamma   90.00
#
_symmetry.space_group_name_H-M   'P 1'
#
loop_
_entity.id
_entity.type
_entity.pdbx_description
1 polymer ?
#
loop_
_entity_poly.entity_id
_entity_poly.type
_entity_poly.pdbx_seq_one_letter_code
_entity_poly.pdbx_strand_id
1 'polypeptide(L)'
;MNSPECSVANTESAIRCDRSSDLQPIEEENSTSEANQKAQIIEVKLPDGDVERYEDHSVLRSEIINGTVKRDFRARVMTKSDAEEKEVEWSTVEKVADTSFELQSLFKPVWAHTMKGAVYGALVGIFLKALDTTVTLFAIDATVGVVWLIVVGSLFAKRWWAPAIAIFIGIKLGINANLFITALAVAIVGSIFGAPAGMLIGTIVGVFRKRKIPIAHDAGVEGKRTYVYGLMFPTVFLATMIPVYIFWLIPKMLEWVS
;
A
#
# COMPACT_ATOMS: atom_id res chain seq x y z
N MET A 1 -1.13 -73.16 -13.85
CA MET A 1 -0.68 -73.68 -15.15
C MET A 1 -1.09 -72.68 -16.23
N ASN A 2 -0.11 -72.22 -17.00
CA ASN A 2 -0.21 -71.59 -18.32
C ASN A 2 -0.71 -70.13 -18.42
N SER A 3 0.24 -69.20 -18.56
CA SER A 3 0.25 -68.25 -19.70
C SER A 3 0.60 -69.05 -20.97
N PRO A 4 0.16 -68.69 -22.20
CA PRO A 4 0.56 -67.48 -22.94
C PRO A 4 -0.64 -66.86 -23.72
N GLU A 5 -0.60 -65.68 -24.36
CA GLU A 5 0.12 -65.34 -25.58
C GLU A 5 0.31 -63.82 -25.71
N CYS A 6 1.56 -63.40 -25.91
CA CYS A 6 1.90 -62.13 -26.52
C CYS A 6 2.00 -62.34 -28.04
N SER A 7 1.32 -61.53 -28.84
CA SER A 7 1.69 -61.28 -30.23
C SER A 7 2.42 -59.94 -30.30
N VAL A 8 3.67 -59.98 -30.76
CA VAL A 8 4.54 -58.83 -30.99
C VAL A 8 4.69 -58.65 -32.50
N ALA A 9 4.37 -57.45 -32.99
CA ALA A 9 4.85 -56.85 -34.24
C ALA A 9 4.48 -55.36 -34.15
N ASN A 10 5.33 -54.35 -34.28
CA ASN A 10 6.70 -54.23 -34.77
C ASN A 10 7.38 -53.03 -34.08
N THR A 11 8.67 -53.22 -33.77
CA THR A 11 9.82 -52.29 -33.88
C THR A 11 9.53 -50.89 -34.44
N GLU A 12 9.96 -49.78 -33.82
CA GLU A 12 11.36 -49.44 -33.51
C GLU A 12 11.62 -48.88 -32.08
N SER A 13 12.60 -49.52 -31.43
CA SER A 13 13.53 -49.13 -30.35
C SER A 13 13.31 -47.83 -29.57
N ALA A 14 13.11 -47.78 -28.25
CA ALA A 14 13.80 -48.42 -27.11
C ALA A 14 15.26 -47.95 -26.84
N ILE A 15 15.39 -47.01 -25.89
CA ILE A 15 16.44 -46.92 -24.85
C ILE A 15 15.67 -46.50 -23.57
N ARG A 16 15.28 -47.40 -22.64
CA ARG A 16 16.06 -47.99 -21.52
C ARG A 16 16.52 -46.90 -20.52
N CYS A 17 16.30 -46.88 -19.20
CA CYS A 17 15.73 -47.71 -18.12
C CYS A 17 15.41 -46.70 -16.98
N ASP A 18 14.28 -46.76 -16.28
CA ASP A 18 14.01 -47.56 -15.06
C ASP A 18 14.80 -47.14 -13.79
N ARG A 19 14.10 -46.47 -12.84
CA ARG A 19 14.24 -46.56 -11.36
C ARG A 19 13.28 -45.55 -10.71
N SER A 20 12.16 -45.99 -10.12
CA SER A 20 12.02 -46.51 -8.75
C SER A 20 11.95 -45.40 -7.70
N SER A 21 10.77 -45.35 -7.04
CA SER A 21 10.56 -45.09 -5.61
C SER A 21 11.16 -43.82 -5.02
N ASP A 22 10.32 -42.79 -4.87
CA ASP A 22 9.96 -42.19 -3.57
C ASP A 22 9.38 -40.79 -3.82
N LEU A 23 8.13 -40.74 -4.32
CA LEU A 23 7.31 -39.56 -4.06
C LEU A 23 6.83 -39.68 -2.61
N GLN A 24 7.63 -39.13 -1.69
CA GLN A 24 7.10 -38.71 -0.41
C GLN A 24 5.94 -37.75 -0.69
N PRO A 25 4.78 -37.89 -0.03
CA PRO A 25 3.78 -36.84 -0.05
C PRO A 25 4.48 -35.62 0.54
N ILE A 26 4.54 -34.55 -0.25
CA ILE A 26 4.93 -33.24 0.27
C ILE A 26 3.90 -32.98 1.36
N GLU A 27 4.33 -33.10 2.61
CA GLU A 27 3.56 -32.68 3.78
C GLU A 27 3.11 -31.25 3.50
N GLU A 28 1.82 -31.13 3.19
CA GLU A 28 1.02 -29.94 3.41
C GLU A 28 1.02 -29.66 4.91
N GLU A 29 2.15 -29.24 5.46
CA GLU A 29 2.18 -28.60 6.75
C GLU A 29 2.97 -27.31 6.65
N ASN A 30 2.29 -26.27 7.14
CA ASN A 30 2.83 -24.98 7.52
C ASN A 30 2.71 -23.79 6.54
N SER A 31 1.65 -23.77 5.73
CA SER A 31 1.07 -22.49 5.24
C SER A 31 -0.10 -21.99 6.09
N THR A 32 -0.48 -22.73 7.15
CA THR A 32 -1.58 -22.41 8.07
C THR A 32 -1.18 -21.53 9.26
N SER A 33 0.06 -21.03 9.33
CA SER A 33 0.52 -20.24 10.50
C SER A 33 0.69 -18.73 10.24
N GLU A 34 0.86 -18.27 8.99
CA GLU A 34 0.95 -16.82 8.70
C GLU A 34 -0.38 -16.18 8.24
N ALA A 35 -1.36 -16.96 7.80
CA ALA A 35 -2.73 -16.48 7.55
C ALA A 35 -3.51 -16.16 8.84
N ASN A 36 -2.92 -16.45 10.01
CA ASN A 36 -3.45 -16.08 11.33
C ASN A 36 -2.96 -14.69 11.80
N GLN A 37 -2.38 -13.88 10.91
CA GLN A 37 -2.10 -12.47 11.18
C GLN A 37 -3.33 -11.59 10.90
N LYS A 38 -4.03 -11.23 11.99
CA LYS A 38 -4.98 -10.12 12.11
C LYS A 38 -6.31 -10.23 11.34
N ALA A 39 -7.11 -11.26 11.63
CA ALA A 39 -8.56 -11.09 11.50
C ALA A 39 -8.99 -9.99 12.48
N GLN A 40 -9.26 -8.78 11.96
CA GLN A 40 -9.85 -7.68 12.73
C GLN A 40 -11.34 -7.97 12.87
N ILE A 41 -11.79 -8.15 14.10
CA ILE A 41 -13.21 -8.31 14.43
C ILE A 41 -13.72 -6.93 14.84
N ILE A 42 -14.76 -6.45 14.18
CA ILE A 42 -15.44 -5.21 14.57
C ILE A 42 -16.61 -5.61 15.44
N GLU A 43 -16.64 -5.14 16.68
CA GLU A 43 -17.81 -5.29 17.54
C GLU A 43 -18.60 -3.99 17.56
N VAL A 44 -19.91 -4.07 17.39
CA VAL A 44 -20.83 -2.92 17.47
C VAL A 44 -21.84 -3.18 18.57
N LYS A 45 -22.02 -2.20 19.45
CA LYS A 45 -23.04 -2.22 20.49
C LYS A 45 -24.33 -1.60 19.96
N LEU A 46 -25.38 -2.41 19.88
CA LEU A 46 -26.72 -2.01 19.48
C LEU A 46 -27.44 -1.26 20.61
N PRO A 47 -28.48 -0.46 20.29
CA PRO A 47 -29.27 0.28 21.28
C PRO A 47 -29.93 -0.62 22.32
N ASP A 48 -30.22 -1.88 21.98
CA ASP A 48 -30.83 -2.87 22.87
C ASP A 48 -29.85 -3.43 23.91
N GLY A 49 -28.56 -3.05 23.82
CA GLY A 49 -27.50 -3.48 24.72
C GLY A 49 -26.68 -4.66 24.20
N ASP A 50 -27.16 -5.32 23.16
CA ASP A 50 -26.50 -6.45 22.50
C ASP A 50 -25.23 -6.00 21.75
N VAL A 51 -24.26 -6.90 21.68
CA VAL A 51 -22.98 -6.68 20.99
C VAL A 51 -22.91 -7.65 19.81
N GLU A 52 -22.97 -7.10 18.60
CA GLU A 52 -22.80 -7.87 17.38
C GLU A 52 -21.34 -7.85 16.93
N ARG A 53 -20.85 -9.00 16.47
CA ARG A 53 -19.47 -9.20 16.00
C ARG A 53 -19.47 -9.39 14.50
N TYR A 54 -18.67 -8.58 13.81
CA TYR A 54 -18.46 -8.66 12.37
C TYR A 54 -17.01 -9.04 12.11
N GLU A 55 -16.80 -10.26 11.62
CA GLU A 55 -15.49 -10.74 11.17
C GLU A 55 -15.20 -10.32 9.72
N ASP A 56 -16.23 -9.97 8.95
CA ASP A 56 -16.13 -9.50 7.58
C ASP A 56 -16.70 -8.07 7.42
N HIS A 57 -15.90 -7.19 6.83
CA HIS A 57 -16.29 -5.82 6.50
C HIS A 57 -17.47 -5.76 5.53
N SER A 58 -17.68 -6.79 4.71
CA SER A 58 -18.77 -6.84 3.73
C SER A 58 -20.15 -6.90 4.40
N VAL A 59 -20.27 -7.66 5.50
CA VAL A 59 -21.51 -7.82 6.27
C VAL A 59 -21.86 -6.52 6.98
N LEU A 60 -20.88 -5.95 7.70
CA LEU A 60 -21.03 -4.65 8.37
C LEU A 60 -21.41 -3.54 7.37
N ARG A 61 -20.81 -3.55 6.18
CA ARG A 61 -21.15 -2.60 5.10
C ARG A 61 -22.61 -2.71 4.67
N SER A 62 -23.15 -3.92 4.52
CA SER A 62 -24.53 -4.10 4.11
C SER A 62 -25.51 -3.60 5.17
N GLU A 63 -25.20 -3.80 6.45
CA GLU A 63 -26.01 -3.32 7.57
C GLU A 63 -25.96 -1.80 7.76
N ILE A 64 -24.81 -1.18 7.52
CA ILE A 64 -24.68 0.29 7.48
C ILE A 64 -25.51 0.89 6.33
N ILE A 65 -25.52 0.24 5.16
CA ILE A 65 -26.31 0.68 4.00
C ILE A 65 -27.81 0.53 4.29
N ASN A 66 -28.21 -0.56 4.94
CA ASN A 66 -29.61 -0.85 5.29
C ASN A 66 -30.12 -0.01 6.48
N GLY A 67 -29.22 0.63 7.23
CA GLY A 67 -29.56 1.51 8.35
C GLY A 67 -29.80 0.79 9.67
N THR A 68 -29.51 -0.52 9.75
CA THR A 68 -29.50 -1.27 11.02
C THR A 68 -28.37 -0.82 11.93
N VAL A 69 -27.19 -0.54 11.36
CA VAL A 69 -26.06 0.05 12.09
C VAL A 69 -25.92 1.53 11.74
N LYS A 70 -26.05 2.39 12.75
CA LYS A 70 -25.89 3.86 12.61
C LYS A 70 -24.49 4.31 12.99
N ARG A 71 -24.07 5.48 12.51
CA ARG A 71 -22.71 6.03 12.71
C ARG A 71 -22.37 6.32 14.18
N ASP A 72 -23.38 6.60 14.99
CA ASP A 72 -23.28 7.01 16.40
C ASP A 72 -23.25 5.80 17.35
N PHE A 73 -23.49 4.60 16.83
CA PHE A 73 -23.37 3.37 17.60
C PHE A 73 -21.92 3.19 18.06
N ARG A 74 -21.75 2.56 19.23
CA ARG A 74 -20.41 2.33 19.77
C ARG A 74 -19.80 1.12 19.10
N ALA A 75 -18.61 1.28 18.54
CA ALA A 75 -17.85 0.21 17.91
C ALA A 75 -16.40 0.16 18.42
N ARG A 76 -15.84 -1.05 18.43
CA ARG A 76 -14.43 -1.29 18.70
C ARG A 76 -13.85 -2.26 17.69
N VAL A 77 -12.58 -2.07 17.35
CA VAL A 77 -11.82 -2.99 16.51
C VAL A 77 -10.96 -3.83 17.43
N MET A 78 -11.18 -5.13 17.43
CA MET A 78 -10.36 -6.07 18.18
C MET A 78 -9.57 -6.90 17.19
N THR A 79 -8.26 -7.02 17.42
CA THR A 79 -7.48 -8.09 16.79
C THR A 79 -7.75 -9.37 17.58
N LYS A 80 -7.77 -10.56 16.94
CA LYS A 80 -7.95 -11.83 17.68
C LYS A 80 -7.01 -12.00 18.89
N SER A 81 -5.81 -11.40 18.83
CA SER A 81 -4.83 -11.35 19.92
C SER A 81 -5.14 -10.34 21.03
N ASP A 82 -5.91 -9.29 20.77
CA ASP A 82 -6.25 -8.24 21.75
C ASP A 82 -7.52 -8.55 22.55
N ALA A 83 -8.31 -9.54 22.11
CA ALA A 83 -9.53 -9.98 22.78
C ALA A 83 -9.28 -10.54 24.19
N GLU A 84 -8.04 -10.98 24.47
CA GLU A 84 -7.67 -11.64 25.73
C GLU A 84 -6.87 -10.75 26.69
N GLU A 85 -6.32 -9.60 26.26
CA GLU A 85 -5.28 -8.89 27.05
C GLU A 85 -5.49 -7.39 27.26
N LYS A 86 -6.39 -6.71 26.52
CA LYS A 86 -6.60 -5.25 26.69
C LYS A 86 -8.06 -4.81 26.61
N GLU A 87 -8.45 -3.92 27.52
CA GLU A 87 -9.66 -3.12 27.38
C GLU A 87 -9.50 -2.15 26.18
N VAL A 88 -10.01 -2.55 25.03
CA VAL A 88 -10.07 -1.68 23.85
C VAL A 88 -11.17 -0.64 24.07
N GLU A 89 -10.82 0.64 23.93
CA GLU A 89 -11.73 1.78 24.12
C GLU A 89 -12.89 1.72 23.10
N TRP A 90 -14.11 1.89 23.60
CA TRP A 90 -15.30 1.99 22.76
C TRP A 90 -15.32 3.34 22.05
N SER A 91 -15.25 3.33 20.72
CA SER A 91 -15.38 4.52 19.88
C SER A 91 -16.70 4.50 19.11
N THR A 92 -16.95 5.45 18.21
CA THR A 92 -18.15 5.43 17.36
C THR A 92 -17.88 4.66 16.06
N VAL A 93 -18.92 4.08 15.44
CA VAL A 93 -18.82 3.41 14.13
C VAL A 93 -18.16 4.33 13.09
N GLU A 94 -18.45 5.64 13.10
CA GLU A 94 -17.78 6.60 12.21
C GLU A 94 -16.25 6.64 12.41
N LYS A 95 -15.78 6.63 13.67
CA LYS A 95 -14.33 6.65 13.98
C LYS A 95 -13.66 5.34 13.59
N VAL A 96 -14.33 4.21 13.81
CA VAL A 96 -13.84 2.90 13.35
C VAL A 96 -13.80 2.85 11.83
N ALA A 97 -14.80 3.42 11.15
CA ALA A 97 -14.88 3.48 9.70
C ALA A 97 -13.74 4.31 9.08
N ASP A 98 -13.23 5.34 9.77
CA ASP A 98 -12.09 6.14 9.28
C ASP A 98 -10.79 5.32 9.11
N THR A 99 -10.70 4.14 9.73
CA THR A 99 -9.53 3.26 9.65
C THR A 99 -9.47 2.44 8.35
N SER A 100 -10.61 2.21 7.69
CA SER A 100 -10.67 1.42 6.45
C SER A 100 -11.35 2.22 5.35
N PHE A 101 -10.75 2.21 4.15
CA PHE A 101 -11.33 2.97 3.05
C PHE A 101 -12.75 2.53 2.69
N GLU A 102 -13.03 1.23 2.78
CA GLU A 102 -14.32 0.68 2.38
C GLU A 102 -15.45 1.21 3.25
N LEU A 103 -15.25 1.24 4.58
CA LEU A 103 -16.22 1.79 5.53
C LEU A 103 -16.23 3.33 5.48
N GLN A 104 -15.06 3.98 5.40
CA GLN A 104 -14.98 5.44 5.29
C GLN A 104 -15.70 5.97 4.04
N SER A 105 -15.63 5.25 2.92
CA SER A 105 -16.27 5.66 1.66
C SER A 105 -17.79 5.67 1.73
N LEU A 106 -18.41 4.94 2.68
CA LEU A 106 -19.85 4.94 2.92
C LEU A 106 -20.32 6.22 3.60
N PHE A 107 -19.50 6.78 4.50
CA PHE A 107 -19.84 7.99 5.26
C PHE A 107 -19.30 9.27 4.61
N LYS A 108 -18.09 9.24 4.05
CA LYS A 108 -17.37 10.39 3.47
C LYS A 108 -16.68 10.00 2.16
N PRO A 109 -17.45 9.78 1.07
CA PRO A 109 -16.91 9.28 -0.20
C PRO A 109 -15.83 10.18 -0.82
N VAL A 110 -15.99 11.51 -0.78
CA VAL A 110 -15.03 12.43 -1.40
C VAL A 110 -13.73 12.47 -0.59
N TRP A 111 -13.82 12.58 0.73
CA TRP A 111 -12.64 12.54 1.60
C TRP A 111 -11.85 11.23 1.50
N ALA A 112 -12.53 10.09 1.50
CA ALA A 112 -11.89 8.78 1.37
C ALA A 112 -11.07 8.68 0.06
N HIS A 113 -11.62 9.16 -1.05
CA HIS A 113 -10.90 9.21 -2.33
C HIS A 113 -9.77 10.26 -2.33
N THR A 114 -9.94 11.37 -1.62
CA THR A 114 -8.89 12.39 -1.43
C THR A 114 -7.67 11.79 -0.72
N MET A 115 -7.88 11.06 0.38
CA MET A 115 -6.81 10.42 1.16
C MET A 115 -6.13 9.30 0.38
N LYS A 116 -6.89 8.43 -0.30
CA LYS A 116 -6.30 7.45 -1.22
C LYS A 116 -5.50 8.12 -2.33
N GLY A 117 -6.04 9.19 -2.89
CA GLY A 117 -5.36 10.02 -3.88
C GLY A 117 -4.01 10.52 -3.35
N ALA A 118 -3.97 11.02 -2.11
CA ALA A 118 -2.74 11.47 -1.47
C ALA A 118 -1.66 10.37 -1.41
N VAL A 119 -2.04 9.17 -0.99
CA VAL A 119 -1.11 8.04 -0.86
C VAL A 119 -0.58 7.61 -2.23
N TYR A 120 -1.47 7.40 -3.20
CA TYR A 120 -1.04 7.03 -4.56
C TYR A 120 -0.22 8.14 -5.22
N GLY A 121 -0.60 9.39 -5.02
CA GLY A 121 0.15 10.55 -5.50
C GLY A 121 1.54 10.62 -4.90
N ALA A 122 1.70 10.37 -3.60
CA ALA A 122 2.99 10.30 -2.95
C ALA A 122 3.85 9.17 -3.56
N LEU A 123 3.30 7.96 -3.71
CA LEU A 123 4.02 6.83 -4.30
C LEU A 123 4.48 7.11 -5.74
N VAL A 124 3.58 7.66 -6.58
CA VAL A 124 3.89 8.03 -7.97
C VAL A 124 4.94 9.15 -8.00
N GLY A 125 4.82 10.16 -7.12
CA GLY A 125 5.79 11.25 -7.01
C GLY A 125 7.18 10.77 -6.59
N ILE A 126 7.26 9.85 -5.62
CA ILE A 126 8.51 9.20 -5.20
C ILE A 126 9.10 8.41 -6.36
N PHE A 127 8.29 7.63 -7.08
CA PHE A 127 8.75 6.86 -8.24
C PHE A 127 9.31 7.76 -9.34
N LEU A 128 8.58 8.81 -9.74
CA LEU A 128 9.03 9.76 -10.75
C LEU A 128 10.32 10.47 -10.32
N LYS A 129 10.41 10.88 -9.04
CA LYS A 129 11.62 11.53 -8.53
C LYS A 129 12.80 10.58 -8.43
N ALA A 130 12.57 9.31 -8.10
CA ALA A 130 13.59 8.27 -8.12
C ALA A 130 14.11 8.04 -9.54
N LEU A 131 13.23 8.03 -10.54
CA LEU A 131 13.60 7.90 -11.95
C LEU A 131 14.46 9.09 -12.42
N ASP A 132 14.02 10.31 -12.15
CA ASP A 132 14.77 11.55 -12.42
C ASP A 132 16.17 11.53 -11.78
N THR A 133 16.24 11.11 -10.51
CA THR A 133 17.50 10.97 -9.78
C THR A 133 18.39 9.87 -10.36
N THR A 134 17.79 8.77 -10.82
CA THR A 134 18.52 7.69 -11.49
C THR A 134 19.21 8.20 -12.75
N VAL A 135 18.46 8.89 -13.63
CA VAL A 135 19.02 9.49 -14.86
C VAL A 135 20.14 10.47 -14.54
N THR A 136 19.94 11.32 -13.53
CA THR A 136 20.95 12.30 -13.10
C THR A 136 22.23 11.63 -12.62
N LEU A 137 22.15 10.58 -11.80
CA LEU A 137 23.33 9.89 -11.29
C LEU A 137 24.07 9.13 -12.39
N PHE A 138 23.37 8.49 -13.32
CA PHE A 138 23.99 7.86 -14.49
C PHE A 138 24.65 8.85 -15.44
N ALA A 139 24.14 10.08 -15.53
CA ALA A 139 24.75 11.15 -16.32
C ALA A 139 26.04 11.70 -15.68
N ILE A 140 26.15 11.65 -14.35
CA ILE A 140 27.37 12.07 -13.61
C ILE A 140 28.43 10.95 -13.66
N ASP A 141 28.08 9.75 -13.22
CA ASP A 141 28.98 8.59 -13.16
C ASP A 141 28.17 7.28 -13.16
N ALA A 142 28.47 6.40 -14.12
CA ALA A 142 27.80 5.10 -14.24
C ALA A 142 27.93 4.23 -12.98
N THR A 143 29.07 4.29 -12.27
CA THR A 143 29.32 3.57 -11.03
C THR A 143 28.39 4.05 -9.92
N VAL A 144 28.20 5.36 -9.81
CA VAL A 144 27.28 5.98 -8.82
C VAL A 144 25.84 5.61 -9.14
N GLY A 145 25.45 5.60 -10.43
CA GLY A 145 24.15 5.15 -10.89
C GLY A 145 23.86 3.68 -10.54
N VAL A 146 24.83 2.78 -10.71
CA VAL A 146 24.68 1.36 -10.36
C VAL A 146 24.52 1.17 -8.84
N VAL A 147 25.33 1.84 -8.02
CA VAL A 147 25.21 1.74 -6.55
C VAL A 147 23.88 2.33 -6.07
N TRP A 148 23.38 3.39 -6.70
CA TRP A 148 22.05 3.92 -6.44
C TRP A 148 20.94 2.88 -6.69
N LEU A 149 21.00 2.12 -7.79
CA LEU A 149 20.04 1.05 -8.06
C LEU A 149 20.11 -0.06 -7.00
N ILE A 150 21.29 -0.39 -6.50
CA ILE A 150 21.46 -1.36 -5.40
C ILE A 150 20.80 -0.82 -4.12
N VAL A 151 20.97 0.46 -3.80
CA VAL A 151 20.30 1.11 -2.65
C VAL A 151 18.79 1.05 -2.80
N VAL A 152 18.24 1.45 -3.96
CA VAL A 152 16.79 1.39 -4.21
C VAL A 152 16.27 -0.04 -4.12
N GLY A 153 16.95 -1.00 -4.76
CA GLY A 153 16.59 -2.43 -4.69
C GLY A 153 16.62 -2.98 -3.27
N SER A 154 17.58 -2.54 -2.45
CA SER A 154 17.69 -2.97 -1.05
C SER A 154 16.51 -2.52 -0.18
N LEU A 155 15.83 -1.43 -0.53
CA LEU A 155 14.63 -0.96 0.18
C LEU A 155 13.42 -1.86 -0.04
N PHE A 156 13.41 -2.65 -1.11
CA PHE A 156 12.37 -3.65 -1.38
C PHE A 156 12.70 -5.03 -0.79
N ALA A 157 13.92 -5.22 -0.28
CA ALA A 157 14.27 -6.45 0.38
C ALA A 157 13.54 -6.57 1.72
N LYS A 158 12.88 -7.71 1.97
CA LYS A 158 12.19 -8.00 3.24
C LYS A 158 13.13 -7.96 4.46
N ARG A 159 14.45 -7.95 4.23
CA ARG A 159 15.47 -8.08 5.28
C ARG A 159 16.17 -6.77 5.58
N TRP A 160 16.14 -6.37 6.85
CA TRP A 160 16.61 -5.08 7.36
C TRP A 160 18.11 -4.80 7.19
N TRP A 161 18.93 -5.80 6.85
CA TRP A 161 20.37 -5.64 6.62
C TRP A 161 20.73 -5.34 5.17
N ALA A 162 19.79 -5.48 4.22
CA ALA A 162 20.06 -5.18 2.81
C ALA A 162 20.54 -3.72 2.57
N PRO A 163 19.98 -2.69 3.24
CA PRO A 163 20.49 -1.32 3.11
C PRO A 163 21.93 -1.16 3.63
N ALA A 164 22.32 -1.91 4.66
CA ALA A 164 23.67 -1.88 5.20
C ALA A 164 24.70 -2.46 4.22
N ILE A 165 24.33 -3.51 3.48
CA ILE A 165 25.18 -4.07 2.41
C ILE A 165 25.38 -3.04 1.30
N ALA A 166 24.32 -2.35 0.88
CA ALA A 166 24.39 -1.34 -0.17
C ALA A 166 25.35 -0.19 0.21
N ILE A 167 25.29 0.27 1.48
CA ILE A 167 26.21 1.27 2.03
C ILE A 167 27.65 0.74 2.03
N PHE A 168 27.86 -0.50 2.48
CA PHE A 168 29.19 -1.12 2.50
C PHE A 168 29.82 -1.22 1.10
N ILE A 169 29.04 -1.62 0.09
CA ILE A 169 29.49 -1.66 -1.30
C ILE A 169 29.88 -0.27 -1.79
N GLY A 170 29.08 0.76 -1.48
CA GLY A 170 29.39 2.15 -1.82
C GLY A 170 30.72 2.64 -1.23
N ILE A 171 30.98 2.35 0.05
CA ILE A 171 32.25 2.70 0.71
C ILE A 171 33.43 1.97 0.05
N LYS A 172 33.27 0.68 -0.28
CA LYS A 172 34.33 -0.11 -0.93
C LYS A 172 34.66 0.35 -2.35
N LEU A 173 33.69 0.92 -3.05
CA LEU A 173 33.88 1.50 -4.38
C LEU A 173 34.40 2.96 -4.35
N GLY A 174 34.70 3.50 -3.16
CA GLY A 174 35.26 4.85 -3.01
C GLY A 174 34.25 5.98 -3.24
N ILE A 175 32.95 5.68 -3.18
CA ILE A 175 31.89 6.68 -3.37
C ILE A 175 31.72 7.48 -2.07
N ASN A 176 32.16 8.75 -2.08
CA ASN A 176 31.98 9.68 -0.97
C ASN A 176 30.57 10.30 -0.89
N ALA A 177 29.68 9.94 -1.82
CA ALA A 177 28.29 10.40 -1.84
C ALA A 177 27.43 9.54 -0.91
N ASN A 178 26.71 10.20 0.02
CA ASN A 178 25.76 9.50 0.89
C ASN A 178 24.44 9.24 0.16
N LEU A 179 24.39 8.16 -0.62
CA LEU A 179 23.24 7.77 -1.44
C LEU A 179 21.97 7.44 -0.62
N PHE A 180 22.12 7.19 0.69
CA PHE A 180 20.97 7.03 1.58
C PHE A 180 20.27 8.36 1.88
N ILE A 181 21.04 9.44 2.07
CA ILE A 181 20.49 10.80 2.16
C ILE A 181 19.80 11.16 0.85
N THR A 182 20.37 10.78 -0.30
CA THR A 182 19.72 10.95 -1.59
C THR A 182 18.39 10.20 -1.67
N ALA A 183 18.31 8.96 -1.19
CA ALA A 183 17.07 8.19 -1.16
C ALA A 183 15.99 8.85 -0.27
N LEU A 184 16.39 9.36 0.90
CA LEU A 184 15.51 10.10 1.79
C LEU A 184 15.02 11.41 1.15
N ALA A 185 15.91 12.13 0.48
CA ALA A 185 15.57 13.35 -0.27
C ALA A 185 14.58 13.04 -1.41
N VAL A 186 14.78 11.95 -2.14
CA VAL A 186 13.84 11.47 -3.17
C VAL A 186 12.47 11.18 -2.56
N ALA A 187 12.42 10.48 -1.43
CA ALA A 187 11.18 10.17 -0.74
C ALA A 187 10.44 11.43 -0.27
N ILE A 188 11.17 12.38 0.33
CA ILE A 188 10.62 13.64 0.85
C ILE A 188 10.13 14.52 -0.31
N VAL A 189 10.98 14.80 -1.30
CA VAL A 189 10.61 15.68 -2.43
C VAL A 189 9.48 15.04 -3.24
N GLY A 190 9.59 13.74 -3.54
CA GLY A 190 8.56 13.00 -4.26
C GLY A 190 7.20 13.01 -3.54
N SER A 191 7.19 12.85 -2.22
CA SER A 191 5.94 12.89 -1.44
C SER A 191 5.38 14.30 -1.28
N ILE A 192 6.22 15.33 -1.08
CA ILE A 192 5.80 16.73 -0.94
C ILE A 192 5.06 17.22 -2.17
N PHE A 193 5.52 16.88 -3.37
CA PHE A 193 4.82 17.27 -4.62
C PHE A 193 3.77 16.25 -5.04
N GLY A 194 4.02 14.97 -4.81
CA GLY A 194 3.12 13.88 -5.20
C GLY A 194 1.83 13.83 -4.39
N ALA A 195 1.88 13.98 -3.06
CA ALA A 195 0.70 13.88 -2.22
C ALA A 195 -0.34 14.96 -2.52
N PRO A 196 0.00 16.26 -2.64
CA PRO A 196 -0.96 17.30 -3.02
C PRO A 196 -1.55 17.07 -4.42
N ALA A 197 -0.75 16.68 -5.40
CA ALA A 197 -1.25 16.36 -6.74
C ALA A 197 -2.23 15.18 -6.72
N GLY A 198 -1.89 14.14 -5.96
CA GLY A 198 -2.77 13.01 -5.72
C GLY A 198 -4.07 13.37 -4.99
N MET A 199 -4.01 14.24 -4.00
CA MET A 199 -5.20 14.76 -3.30
C MET A 199 -6.15 15.49 -4.25
N LEU A 200 -5.63 16.31 -5.17
CA LEU A 200 -6.45 16.98 -6.18
C LEU A 200 -7.21 15.97 -7.04
N ILE A 201 -6.48 15.01 -7.60
CA ILE A 201 -7.06 13.97 -8.46
C ILE A 201 -8.06 13.14 -7.66
N GLY A 202 -7.71 12.74 -6.44
CA GLY A 202 -8.58 11.98 -5.54
C GLY A 202 -9.87 12.72 -5.18
N THR A 203 -9.78 14.02 -4.92
CA THR A 203 -10.95 14.87 -4.65
C THR A 203 -11.86 14.94 -5.87
N ILE A 204 -11.29 15.20 -7.05
CA ILE A 204 -12.05 15.27 -8.31
C ILE A 204 -12.76 13.93 -8.58
N VAL A 205 -12.03 12.81 -8.48
CA VAL A 205 -12.59 11.46 -8.65
C VAL A 205 -13.68 11.19 -7.61
N GLY A 206 -13.47 11.58 -6.36
CA GLY A 206 -14.46 11.46 -5.29
C GLY A 206 -15.75 12.21 -5.60
N VAL A 207 -15.65 13.44 -6.09
CA VAL A 207 -16.83 14.26 -6.49
C VAL A 207 -17.61 13.59 -7.62
N PHE A 208 -16.93 13.06 -8.64
CA PHE A 208 -17.59 12.36 -9.75
C PHE A 208 -18.20 11.03 -9.33
N ARG A 209 -17.51 10.27 -8.47
CA ARG A 209 -17.97 8.94 -8.03
C ARG A 209 -19.02 8.99 -6.93
N LYS A 210 -19.16 10.09 -6.19
CA LYS A 210 -20.17 10.25 -5.12
C LYS A 210 -21.57 9.87 -5.57
N ARG A 211 -21.93 10.09 -6.84
CA ARG A 211 -23.26 9.76 -7.39
C ARG A 211 -23.50 8.26 -7.62
N LYS A 212 -22.45 7.44 -7.62
CA LYS A 212 -22.51 6.00 -7.96
C LYS A 212 -22.16 5.08 -6.79
N ILE A 213 -21.66 5.62 -5.68
CA ILE A 213 -21.24 4.84 -4.51
C ILE A 213 -22.45 4.73 -3.57
N PRO A 214 -22.77 3.52 -3.05
CA PRO A 214 -23.77 3.38 -2.01
C PRO A 214 -23.30 4.11 -0.74
N ILE A 215 -24.16 4.95 -0.18
CA ILE A 215 -23.88 5.81 0.96
C ILE A 215 -24.60 5.22 2.17
N ALA A 216 -24.01 5.35 3.37
CA ALA A 216 -24.66 4.96 4.61
C ALA A 216 -26.00 5.71 4.79
N HIS A 217 -26.99 5.04 5.39
CA HIS A 217 -28.33 5.61 5.54
C HIS A 217 -28.33 6.95 6.31
N ASP A 218 -27.42 7.10 7.26
CA ASP A 218 -27.26 8.28 8.11
C ASP A 218 -26.00 9.10 7.81
N ALA A 219 -25.44 8.96 6.59
CA ALA A 219 -24.24 9.68 6.21
C ALA A 219 -24.42 11.21 6.32
N GLY A 220 -23.51 11.84 7.06
CA GLY A 220 -23.47 13.30 7.16
C GLY A 220 -23.11 13.95 5.83
N VAL A 221 -23.58 15.18 5.62
CA VAL A 221 -23.12 15.99 4.48
C VAL A 221 -21.64 16.32 4.68
N GLU A 222 -20.80 15.94 3.72
CA GLU A 222 -19.39 16.30 3.74
C GLU A 222 -19.24 17.83 3.81
N GLY A 223 -18.65 18.31 4.90
CA GLY A 223 -18.48 19.73 5.16
C GLY A 223 -17.50 20.39 4.18
N LYS A 224 -17.51 21.73 4.15
CA LYS A 224 -16.63 22.55 3.31
C LYS A 224 -15.13 22.20 3.45
N ARG A 225 -14.73 21.63 4.60
CA ARG A 225 -13.36 21.19 4.89
C ARG A 225 -12.80 20.24 3.82
N THR A 226 -13.59 19.30 3.30
CA THR A 226 -13.12 18.35 2.27
C THR A 226 -12.63 19.08 1.02
N TYR A 227 -13.35 20.10 0.56
CA TYR A 227 -12.97 20.88 -0.61
C TYR A 227 -11.81 21.84 -0.34
N VAL A 228 -11.74 22.39 0.87
CA VAL A 228 -10.62 23.26 1.26
C VAL A 228 -9.31 22.47 1.28
N TYR A 229 -9.29 21.32 1.95
CA TYR A 229 -8.08 20.49 2.08
C TYR A 229 -7.79 19.63 0.85
N GLY A 230 -8.83 19.19 0.13
CA GLY A 230 -8.67 18.34 -1.06
C GLY A 230 -8.43 19.11 -2.36
N LEU A 231 -8.91 20.36 -2.45
CA LEU A 231 -8.85 21.16 -3.67
C LEU A 231 -8.06 22.46 -3.50
N MET A 232 -8.48 23.36 -2.61
CA MET A 232 -7.84 24.68 -2.50
C MET A 232 -6.39 24.58 -2.03
N PHE A 233 -6.16 23.92 -0.89
CA PHE A 233 -4.83 23.89 -0.28
C PHE A 233 -3.78 23.22 -1.19
N PRO A 234 -4.04 22.05 -1.79
CA PRO A 234 -3.10 21.44 -2.72
C PRO A 234 -2.87 22.29 -3.99
N THR A 235 -3.90 22.95 -4.52
CA THR A 235 -3.76 23.82 -5.69
C THR A 235 -2.86 25.01 -5.38
N VAL A 236 -3.11 25.71 -4.25
CA VAL A 236 -2.30 26.85 -3.82
C VAL A 236 -0.86 26.41 -3.53
N PHE A 237 -0.69 25.27 -2.86
CA PHE A 237 0.64 24.72 -2.59
C PHE A 237 1.41 24.44 -3.88
N LEU A 238 0.83 23.71 -4.84
CA LEU A 238 1.51 23.40 -6.09
C LEU A 238 1.75 24.66 -6.94
N ALA A 239 0.79 25.58 -7.01
CA ALA A 239 0.92 26.82 -7.76
C ALA A 239 2.02 27.74 -7.20
N THR A 240 2.32 27.65 -5.90
CA THR A 240 3.38 28.44 -5.26
C THR A 240 4.73 27.73 -5.27
N MET A 241 4.75 26.43 -4.95
CA MET A 241 5.99 25.67 -4.79
C MET A 241 6.61 25.23 -6.11
N ILE A 242 5.82 24.93 -7.15
CA ILE A 242 6.36 24.53 -8.45
C ILE A 242 7.19 25.67 -9.07
N PRO A 243 6.71 26.93 -9.14
CA PRO A 243 7.53 28.03 -9.65
C PRO A 243 8.79 28.28 -8.82
N VAL A 244 8.71 28.21 -7.48
CA VAL A 244 9.89 28.35 -6.62
C VAL A 244 10.90 27.24 -6.90
N TYR A 245 10.44 26.00 -7.06
CA TYR A 245 11.30 24.88 -7.39
C TYR A 245 11.96 25.05 -8.77
N ILE A 246 11.19 25.38 -9.81
CA ILE A 246 11.70 25.46 -11.18
C ILE A 246 12.54 26.72 -11.43
N PHE A 247 12.08 27.89 -11.01
CA PHE A 247 12.71 29.17 -11.37
C PHE A 247 13.73 29.67 -10.35
N TRP A 248 13.72 29.15 -9.12
CA TRP A 248 14.67 29.59 -8.10
C TRP A 248 15.60 28.46 -7.64
N LEU A 249 15.05 27.31 -7.25
CA LEU A 249 15.86 26.22 -6.70
C LEU A 249 16.76 25.57 -7.74
N ILE A 250 16.22 25.20 -8.92
CA ILE A 250 17.02 24.56 -9.98
C ILE A 250 18.17 25.46 -10.46
N PRO A 251 17.96 26.75 -10.80
CA PRO A 251 19.06 27.64 -11.18
C PRO A 251 20.11 27.80 -10.09
N LYS A 252 19.68 27.92 -8.82
CA LYS A 252 20.62 28.03 -7.69
C LYS A 252 21.45 26.77 -7.49
N MET A 253 20.86 25.59 -7.68
CA MET A 253 21.62 24.34 -7.64
C MET A 253 22.63 24.25 -8.79
N LEU A 254 22.28 24.75 -9.99
CA LEU A 254 23.23 24.79 -11.11
C LEU A 254 24.41 25.75 -10.82
N GLU A 255 24.14 26.93 -10.27
CA GLU A 255 25.20 27.88 -9.84
C GLU A 255 26.14 27.29 -8.78
N TRP A 256 25.66 26.41 -7.90
CA TRP A 256 26.50 25.79 -6.87
C TRP A 256 27.35 24.63 -7.38
N VAL A 257 27.00 24.09 -8.54
CA VAL A 257 27.68 22.96 -9.17
C VAL A 257 28.64 23.42 -10.27
N SER A 258 28.43 24.61 -10.85
CA SER A 258 29.34 25.29 -11.81
C SER A 258 30.47 26.04 -11.12
#